data_AF-A0A1B3SJG3-F1
#
_entry.id   AF-A0A1B3SJG3-F1
#
_cell.length_a   1.000
_cell.length_b   1.000
_cell.length_c   1.000
_cell.angle_alpha   90.00
_cell.angle_beta   90.00
_cell.angle_gamma   90.00
#
_symmetry.space_group_name_H-M   'P 1'
#
loop_
_entity.id
_entity.type
_entity.pdbx_description
1 polymer ?
#
loop_
_entity_poly.entity_id
_entity_poly.type
_entity_poly.pdbx_seq_one_letter_code
_entity_poly.pdbx_strand_id
1 'polypeptide(L)'
;MSGISLWIPILIAAICIFMFYTSGVTILELLKFNIKNPFASIAAGFFAFFTYISILTFPLQLISVLPYVFFVYYLWGLTIVYIIFCFIFTKYWLSLDWFWKHFLIFAIVVAVVGGSTYFQFINLADDNFARHKNMLSILSWLKDNQVSFFNNATLFKFLGFKPFQGWYTFQLAVTLLFNTQSYQFKDIIVPFTFILDIFLTSSIFIFMFDSFHKLQSARAYKKYSLMGVSLFIFTGTKTAFLLFGNSFWLGDTIFIYLIFYVMILGLRYTGIKYRERSNPIFIGTVLGGYISFSWDNSYQVLFIIYCLLFLVQRRYRQNFTKDILKLSLFPIIDLVFFNIILGYYIQTTLFLAILLLLFIVIYIMSKNYSNIIKFETFVDDKINWVTLILPVVFMGVSIAITLGSNQSLISAEDTYLNFLYDWTAVFSNVNLRFWITSSLAMFILAISFLWIFIRKKFNTSILTGMVDLLLINYLTFYNPIVVKFINLIYPMMLQSNGIIIIIQGAVLLNVIIYWLFNRSEDKKNISEIKIIRNYNWLKI
;
A
#
# COMPACT_ATOMS: atom_id res chain seq x y z
N MET A 1 35.18 -20.94 12.03
CA MET A 1 33.98 -20.39 11.36
C MET A 1 32.79 -20.58 12.27
N SER A 2 32.40 -19.56 13.04
CA SER A 2 31.20 -19.60 13.87
C SER A 2 30.01 -19.13 13.05
N GLY A 3 29.15 -20.04 12.61
CA GLY A 3 27.86 -19.68 12.04
C GLY A 3 27.06 -18.88 13.06
N ILE A 4 26.47 -17.76 12.66
CA ILE A 4 25.53 -17.02 13.50
C ILE A 4 24.35 -17.96 13.78
N SER A 5 24.03 -18.13 15.06
CA SER A 5 22.96 -19.03 15.48
C SER A 5 21.61 -18.58 14.91
N LEU A 6 20.84 -19.50 14.31
CA LEU A 6 19.49 -19.24 13.80
C LEU A 6 18.54 -18.66 14.85
N TRP A 7 18.83 -18.86 16.14
CA TRP A 7 18.07 -18.29 17.25
C TRP A 7 18.09 -16.75 17.28
N ILE A 8 19.16 -16.14 16.77
CA ILE A 8 19.34 -14.69 16.77
C ILE A 8 18.29 -13.97 15.89
N PRO A 9 18.18 -14.26 14.57
CA PRO A 9 17.16 -13.64 13.73
C PRO A 9 15.73 -13.93 14.21
N ILE A 10 15.49 -15.11 14.83
CA ILE A 10 14.19 -15.47 15.41
C ILE A 10 13.83 -14.56 16.58
N LEU A 11 14.74 -14.35 17.53
CA LEU A 11 14.50 -13.53 18.72
C LEU A 11 14.17 -12.08 18.35
N ILE A 12 14.91 -11.51 17.39
CA ILE A 12 14.70 -10.13 16.93
C ILE A 12 13.34 -10.02 16.23
N ALA A 13 13.03 -10.98 15.33
CA ALA A 13 11.74 -10.99 14.66
C ALA A 13 10.59 -11.07 15.68
N ALA A 14 10.73 -11.88 16.73
CA ALA A 14 9.75 -11.96 17.81
C ALA A 14 9.58 -10.63 18.55
N ILE A 15 10.67 -9.93 18.88
CA ILE A 15 10.63 -8.60 19.51
C ILE A 15 9.94 -7.59 18.59
N CYS A 16 10.27 -7.57 17.31
CA CYS A 16 9.63 -6.67 16.34
C CYS A 16 8.15 -6.99 16.16
N ILE A 17 7.76 -8.26 16.07
CA ILE A 17 6.36 -8.70 15.98
C ILE A 17 5.59 -8.27 17.22
N PHE A 18 6.18 -8.45 18.42
CA PHE A 18 5.58 -7.98 19.67
C PHE A 18 5.33 -6.47 19.63
N MET A 19 6.34 -5.69 19.22
CA MET A 19 6.25 -4.24 19.07
C MET A 19 5.16 -3.82 18.06
N PHE A 20 5.06 -4.48 16.91
CA PHE A 20 4.02 -4.21 15.91
C PHE A 20 2.63 -4.60 16.41
N TYR A 21 2.51 -5.71 17.13
CA TYR A 21 1.26 -6.13 17.75
C TYR A 21 0.77 -5.11 18.78
N THR A 22 1.56 -4.79 19.79
CA THR A 22 1.14 -3.90 20.90
C THR A 22 0.82 -2.49 20.42
N SER A 23 1.65 -1.95 19.52
CA SER A 23 1.39 -0.64 18.95
C SER A 23 0.18 -0.63 18.02
N GLY A 24 0.00 -1.69 17.23
CA GLY A 24 -1.18 -1.89 16.41
C GLY A 24 -2.46 -1.91 17.23
N VAL A 25 -2.48 -2.67 18.34
CA VAL A 25 -3.63 -2.72 19.26
C VAL A 25 -3.93 -1.31 19.79
N THR A 26 -2.89 -0.60 20.24
CA THR A 26 -3.01 0.78 20.74
C THR A 26 -3.62 1.71 19.70
N ILE A 27 -3.12 1.67 18.46
CA ILE A 27 -3.62 2.50 17.36
C ILE A 27 -5.08 2.14 17.04
N LEU A 28 -5.40 0.85 16.93
CA LEU A 28 -6.75 0.42 16.59
C LEU A 28 -7.76 0.83 17.67
N GLU A 29 -7.36 0.77 18.94
CA GLU A 29 -8.19 1.17 20.07
C GLU A 29 -8.37 2.70 20.17
N LEU A 30 -7.29 3.47 20.04
CA LEU A 30 -7.36 4.95 20.01
C LEU A 30 -8.26 5.45 18.88
N LEU A 31 -8.21 4.78 17.72
CA LEU A 31 -9.03 5.09 16.57
C LEU A 31 -10.44 4.44 16.63
N LYS A 32 -10.71 3.62 17.65
CA LYS A 32 -11.96 2.88 17.89
C LYS A 32 -12.39 2.03 16.69
N PHE A 33 -11.45 1.31 16.11
CA PHE A 33 -11.73 0.35 15.05
C PHE A 33 -12.48 -0.86 15.59
N ASN A 34 -13.60 -1.22 14.97
CA ASN A 34 -14.37 -2.41 15.31
C ASN A 34 -13.75 -3.68 14.69
N ILE A 35 -12.60 -4.10 15.22
CA ILE A 35 -11.93 -5.36 14.84
C ILE A 35 -11.85 -6.24 16.08
N LYS A 36 -12.31 -7.49 15.96
CA LYS A 36 -12.40 -8.42 17.09
C LYS A 36 -11.12 -9.22 17.26
N ASN A 37 -10.42 -9.54 16.17
CA ASN A 37 -9.19 -10.32 16.25
C ASN A 37 -7.99 -9.42 16.53
N PRO A 38 -7.31 -9.55 17.69
CA PRO A 38 -6.18 -8.70 18.03
C PRO A 38 -4.96 -8.96 17.12
N PHE A 39 -4.83 -10.12 16.48
CA PHE A 39 -3.72 -10.40 15.57
C PHE A 39 -3.83 -9.67 14.22
N ALA A 40 -5.00 -9.09 13.91
CA ALA A 40 -5.15 -8.18 12.77
C ALA A 40 -4.37 -6.87 12.96
N SER A 41 -3.98 -6.55 14.20
CA SER A 41 -3.33 -5.31 14.57
C SER A 41 -1.86 -5.24 14.17
N ILE A 42 -1.19 -6.39 13.96
CA ILE A 42 0.23 -6.44 13.60
C ILE A 42 0.49 -5.63 12.32
N ALA A 43 -0.36 -5.78 11.30
CA ALA A 43 -0.28 -4.99 10.07
C ALA A 43 -0.46 -3.48 10.32
N ALA A 44 -1.40 -3.11 11.18
CA ALA A 44 -1.63 -1.71 11.53
C ALA A 44 -0.40 -1.09 12.22
N GLY A 45 0.19 -1.79 13.20
CA GLY A 45 1.39 -1.34 13.90
C GLY A 45 2.63 -1.34 13.01
N PHE A 46 2.79 -2.35 12.15
CA PHE A 46 3.89 -2.43 11.19
C PHE A 46 3.89 -1.23 10.23
N PHE A 47 2.77 -0.99 9.51
CA PHE A 47 2.73 0.11 8.54
C PHE A 47 2.80 1.48 9.22
N ALA A 48 2.13 1.67 10.36
CA ALA A 48 2.23 2.92 11.09
C ALA A 48 3.65 3.20 11.57
N PHE A 49 4.38 2.19 12.06
CA PHE A 49 5.78 2.32 12.47
C PHE A 49 6.65 2.84 11.33
N PHE A 50 6.55 2.25 10.14
CA PHE A 50 7.32 2.71 8.97
C PHE A 50 6.88 4.10 8.47
N THR A 51 5.59 4.44 8.54
CA THR A 51 5.15 5.82 8.28
C THR A 51 5.78 6.81 9.24
N TYR A 52 5.75 6.54 10.55
CA TYR A 52 6.32 7.45 11.54
C TYR A 52 7.85 7.56 11.39
N ILE A 53 8.53 6.47 11.06
CA ILE A 53 9.96 6.52 10.70
C ILE A 53 10.17 7.44 9.50
N SER A 54 9.41 7.29 8.41
CA SER A 54 9.51 8.16 7.25
C SER A 54 9.34 9.63 7.65
N ILE A 55 8.24 9.98 8.32
CA ILE A 55 7.93 11.36 8.73
C ILE A 55 9.02 11.93 9.64
N LEU A 56 9.50 11.16 10.63
CA LEU A 56 10.50 11.62 11.60
C LEU A 56 11.92 11.68 11.02
N THR A 57 12.20 10.94 9.96
CA THR A 57 13.52 10.97 9.30
C THR A 57 13.59 11.99 8.18
N PHE A 58 12.49 12.41 7.56
CA PHE A 58 12.52 13.38 6.45
C PHE A 58 13.21 14.71 6.78
N PRO A 59 12.93 15.39 7.92
CA PRO A 59 13.63 16.63 8.24
C PRO A 59 15.13 16.43 8.41
N LEU A 60 15.53 15.28 8.98
CA LEU A 60 16.94 14.92 9.17
C LEU A 60 17.63 14.66 7.82
N GLN A 61 16.89 14.11 6.86
CA GLN A 61 17.38 13.91 5.50
C GLN A 61 17.63 15.23 4.76
N LEU A 62 17.16 16.39 5.22
CA LEU A 62 17.48 17.69 4.61
C LEU A 62 18.83 18.27 5.07
N ILE A 63 19.41 17.73 6.14
CA ILE A 63 20.68 18.19 6.65
C ILE A 63 21.79 17.49 5.87
N SER A 64 22.44 18.23 4.98
CA SER A 64 23.31 17.61 3.98
C SER A 64 24.57 16.94 4.54
N VAL A 65 25.02 17.31 5.74
CA VAL A 65 26.26 16.79 6.35
C VAL A 65 26.00 15.58 7.26
N LEU A 66 24.74 15.18 7.44
CA LEU A 66 24.37 14.12 8.37
C LEU A 66 24.77 12.74 7.81
N PRO A 67 25.66 11.99 8.49
CA PRO A 67 26.14 10.71 7.96
C PRO A 67 25.05 9.63 8.03
N TYR A 68 25.07 8.68 7.09
CA TYR A 68 24.05 7.62 7.00
C TYR A 68 23.93 6.80 8.29
N VAL A 69 25.04 6.60 9.00
CA VAL A 69 25.07 5.92 10.30
C VAL A 69 24.18 6.58 11.36
N PHE A 70 24.03 7.90 11.30
CA PHE A 70 23.14 8.60 12.22
C PHE A 70 21.70 8.12 12.04
N PHE A 71 21.24 7.93 10.80
CA PHE A 71 19.89 7.45 10.55
C PHE A 71 19.66 6.01 11.03
N VAL A 72 20.70 5.17 10.95
CA VAL A 72 20.66 3.82 11.54
C VAL A 72 20.47 3.91 13.05
N TYR A 73 21.31 4.68 13.74
CA TYR A 73 21.22 4.83 15.21
C TYR A 73 19.94 5.55 15.64
N TYR A 74 19.47 6.52 14.87
CA TYR A 74 18.22 7.24 15.11
C TYR A 74 17.01 6.31 15.00
N LEU A 75 16.94 5.49 13.93
CA LEU A 75 15.89 4.49 13.78
C LEU A 75 15.93 3.49 14.95
N TRP A 76 17.12 3.08 15.37
CA TRP A 76 17.28 2.20 16.52
C TRP A 76 16.81 2.84 17.83
N GLY A 77 17.20 4.09 18.10
CA GLY A 77 16.75 4.85 19.25
C GLY A 77 15.22 5.00 19.28
N LEU A 78 14.60 5.33 18.14
CA LEU A 78 13.15 5.35 18.01
C LEU A 78 12.53 3.98 18.30
N THR A 79 13.12 2.90 17.78
CA THR A 79 12.65 1.52 18.01
C THR A 79 12.70 1.17 19.50
N ILE A 80 13.78 1.52 20.21
CA ILE A 80 13.90 1.29 21.67
C ILE A 80 12.81 2.08 22.43
N VAL A 81 12.68 3.37 22.15
CA VAL A 81 11.66 4.21 22.80
C VAL A 81 10.27 3.64 22.55
N TYR A 82 10.01 3.18 21.33
CA TYR A 82 8.73 2.57 20.96
C TYR A 82 8.48 1.23 21.67
N ILE A 83 9.51 0.40 21.83
CA ILE A 83 9.45 -0.84 22.62
C ILE A 83 9.17 -0.55 24.09
N ILE A 84 9.85 0.44 24.70
CA ILE A 84 9.62 0.85 26.09
C ILE A 84 8.17 1.31 26.28
N PHE A 85 7.67 2.15 25.36
CA PHE A 85 6.28 2.57 25.36
C PHE A 85 5.34 1.34 25.29
N CYS A 86 5.58 0.41 24.38
CA CYS A 86 4.79 -0.82 24.26
C CYS A 86 4.78 -1.63 25.57
N PHE A 87 5.92 -1.80 26.23
CA PHE A 87 6.02 -2.51 27.51
C PHE A 87 5.25 -1.83 28.64
N ILE A 88 5.37 -0.51 28.80
CA ILE A 88 4.66 0.25 29.85
C ILE A 88 3.14 0.06 29.71
N PHE A 89 2.64 0.06 28.49
CA PHE A 89 1.21 -0.02 28.23
C PHE A 89 0.68 -1.46 28.09
N THR A 90 1.54 -2.48 28.11
CA THR A 90 1.15 -3.89 27.88
C THR A 90 0.05 -4.39 28.84
N LYS A 91 0.08 -3.94 30.11
CA LYS A 91 -0.89 -4.33 31.15
C LYS A 91 -2.33 -3.94 30.84
N TYR A 92 -2.55 -2.89 30.04
CA TYR A 92 -3.89 -2.37 29.77
C TYR A 92 -4.59 -3.08 28.60
N TRP A 93 -3.86 -3.85 27.78
CA TRP A 93 -4.35 -4.23 26.46
C TRP A 93 -4.39 -5.75 26.19
N LEU A 94 -3.72 -6.56 27.02
CA LEU A 94 -3.76 -8.03 26.93
C LEU A 94 -4.90 -8.60 27.80
N SER A 95 -6.15 -8.55 27.34
CA SER A 95 -7.21 -9.36 27.97
C SER A 95 -7.03 -10.83 27.57
N LEU A 96 -6.74 -11.71 28.53
CA LEU A 96 -6.27 -13.08 28.29
C LEU A 96 -7.36 -14.06 27.78
N ASP A 97 -8.64 -13.83 28.09
CA ASP A 97 -9.69 -14.85 27.91
C ASP A 97 -10.08 -15.11 26.43
N TRP A 98 -9.95 -14.11 25.55
CA TRP A 98 -10.26 -14.25 24.12
C TRP A 98 -9.02 -14.51 23.25
N PHE A 99 -7.83 -14.40 23.85
CA PHE A 99 -6.55 -14.49 23.15
C PHE A 99 -6.31 -15.89 22.54
N TRP A 100 -6.67 -16.97 23.24
CA TRP A 100 -6.35 -18.34 22.85
C TRP A 100 -7.02 -18.82 21.56
N LYS A 101 -8.30 -18.52 21.37
CA LYS A 101 -9.03 -18.91 20.13
C LYS A 101 -8.52 -18.15 18.92
N HIS A 102 -8.30 -16.85 19.06
CA HIS A 102 -7.76 -16.01 17.99
C HIS A 102 -6.30 -16.37 17.67
N PHE A 103 -5.52 -16.74 18.68
CA PHE A 103 -4.14 -17.20 18.52
C PHE A 103 -4.06 -18.51 17.74
N LEU A 104 -4.88 -19.51 18.07
CA LEU A 104 -4.87 -20.79 17.35
C LEU A 104 -5.20 -20.61 15.87
N ILE A 105 -6.24 -19.81 15.57
CA ILE A 105 -6.62 -19.48 14.19
C ILE A 105 -5.47 -18.75 13.47
N PHE A 106 -4.84 -17.79 14.13
CA PHE A 106 -3.71 -17.05 13.57
C PHE A 106 -2.50 -17.95 13.33
N ALA A 107 -2.17 -18.85 14.26
CA ALA A 107 -1.07 -19.80 14.12
C ALA A 107 -1.27 -20.75 12.93
N ILE A 108 -2.50 -21.23 12.68
CA ILE A 108 -2.82 -22.03 11.48
C ILE A 108 -2.57 -21.20 10.21
N VAL A 109 -3.04 -19.96 10.16
CA VAL A 109 -2.81 -19.06 9.01
C VAL A 109 -1.32 -18.84 8.78
N VAL A 110 -0.56 -18.55 9.85
CA VAL A 110 0.90 -18.40 9.82
C VAL A 110 1.57 -19.68 9.30
N ALA A 111 1.12 -20.85 9.72
CA ALA A 111 1.67 -22.13 9.25
C ALA A 111 1.41 -22.36 7.75
N VAL A 112 0.20 -22.07 7.25
CA VAL A 112 -0.15 -22.22 5.83
C VAL A 112 0.61 -21.22 4.97
N VAL A 113 0.62 -19.94 5.37
CA VAL A 113 1.35 -18.89 4.66
C VAL A 113 2.84 -19.16 4.70
N GLY A 114 3.38 -19.59 5.84
CA GLY A 114 4.78 -19.93 6.02
C GLY A 114 5.22 -21.13 5.20
N GLY A 115 4.42 -22.21 5.19
CA GLY A 115 4.65 -23.38 4.34
C GLY A 115 4.66 -23.01 2.86
N SER A 116 3.71 -22.18 2.41
CA SER A 116 3.68 -21.67 1.03
C SER A 116 4.91 -20.82 0.70
N THR A 117 5.29 -19.91 1.60
CA THR A 117 6.46 -19.00 1.42
C THR A 117 7.76 -19.79 1.40
N TYR A 118 7.87 -20.83 2.22
CA TYR A 118 9.03 -21.72 2.22
C TYR A 118 9.13 -22.54 0.92
N PHE A 119 8.00 -23.11 0.45
CA PHE A 119 7.95 -23.82 -0.82
C PHE A 119 8.34 -22.92 -1.99
N GLN A 120 7.87 -21.67 -1.99
CA GLN A 120 8.26 -20.64 -2.97
C GLN A 120 9.77 -20.41 -2.96
N PHE A 121 10.36 -20.21 -1.78
CA PHE A 121 11.79 -19.95 -1.63
C PHE A 121 12.67 -21.08 -2.20
N ILE A 122 12.25 -22.34 -2.07
CA ILE A 122 13.04 -23.49 -2.55
C ILE A 122 12.86 -23.75 -4.05
N ASN A 123 11.65 -23.61 -4.58
CA ASN A 123 11.31 -24.13 -5.91
C ASN A 123 11.10 -23.07 -6.99
N LEU A 124 10.81 -21.82 -6.62
CA LEU A 124 10.39 -20.76 -7.56
C LEU A 124 11.27 -19.51 -7.53
N ALA A 125 12.12 -19.37 -6.52
CA ALA A 125 13.00 -18.22 -6.39
C ALA A 125 14.29 -18.42 -7.20
N ASP A 126 14.37 -17.83 -8.40
CA ASP A 126 15.61 -17.69 -9.18
C ASP A 126 16.61 -16.68 -8.55
N ASP A 127 16.45 -16.37 -7.26
CA ASP A 127 16.96 -15.15 -6.70
C ASP A 127 18.43 -15.22 -6.28
N ASN A 128 19.23 -14.44 -7.01
CA ASN A 128 20.60 -14.14 -6.64
C ASN A 128 20.59 -13.03 -5.57
N PHE A 129 20.40 -13.40 -4.29
CA PHE A 129 20.56 -12.51 -3.11
C PHE A 129 21.87 -11.70 -3.16
N ALA A 130 22.86 -12.12 -3.98
CA ALA A 130 24.05 -11.37 -4.30
C ALA A 130 23.80 -9.89 -4.66
N ARG A 131 22.75 -9.56 -5.44
CA ARG A 131 22.46 -8.16 -5.79
C ARG A 131 22.01 -7.34 -4.57
N HIS A 132 21.10 -7.89 -3.78
CA HIS A 132 20.63 -7.28 -2.52
C HIS A 132 21.78 -7.14 -1.51
N LYS A 133 22.61 -8.18 -1.39
CA LYS A 133 23.83 -8.18 -0.58
C LYS A 133 24.79 -7.08 -0.98
N ASN A 134 25.00 -6.83 -2.29
CA ASN A 134 25.87 -5.75 -2.75
C ASN A 134 25.33 -4.38 -2.32
N MET A 135 24.03 -4.14 -2.47
CA MET A 135 23.38 -2.90 -2.02
C MET A 135 23.55 -2.69 -0.50
N LEU A 136 23.27 -3.72 0.29
CA LEU A 136 23.45 -3.67 1.75
C LEU A 136 24.92 -3.51 2.15
N SER A 137 25.85 -4.11 1.41
CA SER A 137 27.29 -4.00 1.69
C SER A 137 27.78 -2.58 1.44
N ILE A 138 27.31 -1.93 0.37
CA ILE A 138 27.57 -0.52 0.09
C ILE A 138 27.02 0.36 1.22
N LEU A 139 25.78 0.14 1.63
CA LEU A 139 25.18 0.87 2.76
C LEU A 139 25.91 0.65 4.08
N SER A 140 26.37 -0.58 4.34
CA SER A 140 27.18 -0.90 5.51
C SER A 140 28.53 -0.19 5.46
N TRP A 141 29.14 -0.02 4.28
CA TRP A 141 30.38 0.75 4.13
C TRP A 141 30.18 2.25 4.41
N LEU A 142 29.00 2.79 4.08
CA LEU A 142 28.61 4.17 4.41
C LEU A 142 28.41 4.44 5.89
N LYS A 143 28.38 3.38 6.72
CA LYS A 143 28.42 3.53 8.16
C LYS A 143 29.70 4.26 8.60
N ASP A 144 30.83 3.82 8.05
CA ASP A 144 32.16 4.24 8.49
C ASP A 144 32.73 5.36 7.60
N ASN A 145 32.03 5.70 6.50
CA ASN A 145 32.44 6.73 5.54
C ASN A 145 31.35 7.80 5.42
N GLN A 146 31.61 8.99 5.97
CA GLN A 146 30.66 10.10 5.94
C GLN A 146 30.54 10.66 4.53
N VAL A 147 29.35 10.58 3.95
CA VAL A 147 29.07 11.18 2.64
C VAL A 147 27.78 11.97 2.70
N SER A 148 27.81 13.17 2.13
CA SER A 148 26.65 14.05 2.02
C SER A 148 25.69 13.60 0.92
N PHE A 149 24.41 13.44 1.25
CA PHE A 149 23.36 13.10 0.28
C PHE A 149 23.03 14.21 -0.73
N PHE A 150 23.47 15.45 -0.50
CA PHE A 150 23.18 16.60 -1.39
C PHE A 150 24.40 17.10 -2.15
N ASN A 151 25.60 16.64 -1.81
CA ASN A 151 26.79 17.12 -2.48
C ASN A 151 26.98 16.34 -3.78
N ASN A 152 26.89 17.04 -4.91
CA ASN A 152 26.97 16.53 -6.29
C ASN A 152 28.24 15.72 -6.63
N ALA A 153 29.17 15.57 -5.68
CA ALA A 153 30.53 15.11 -5.91
C ALA A 153 30.77 13.61 -5.67
N THR A 154 29.77 12.77 -5.42
CA THR A 154 30.06 11.41 -4.94
C THR A 154 29.36 10.29 -5.71
N LEU A 155 30.07 9.15 -5.76
CA LEU A 155 29.72 7.79 -6.18
C LEU A 155 28.21 7.42 -6.21
N PHE A 156 27.37 8.06 -5.40
CA PHE A 156 25.92 7.89 -5.28
C PHE A 156 25.14 8.19 -6.57
N LYS A 157 25.48 9.26 -7.31
CA LYS A 157 24.85 9.52 -8.62
C LYS A 157 25.21 8.45 -9.65
N PHE A 158 26.44 7.94 -9.59
CA PHE A 158 26.93 6.87 -10.45
C PHE A 158 26.31 5.51 -10.10
N LEU A 159 26.09 5.23 -8.80
CA LEU A 159 25.46 4.01 -8.29
C LEU A 159 23.93 4.04 -8.30
N GLY A 160 23.30 5.16 -8.72
CA GLY A 160 21.84 5.32 -8.73
C GLY A 160 21.21 5.30 -7.34
N PHE A 161 21.99 5.63 -6.30
CA PHE A 161 21.60 5.41 -4.92
C PHE A 161 20.60 6.48 -4.47
N LYS A 162 19.41 6.03 -4.06
CA LYS A 162 18.33 6.91 -3.60
C LYS A 162 18.47 7.20 -2.10
N PRO A 163 17.97 8.35 -1.61
CA PRO A 163 17.93 8.68 -0.19
C PRO A 163 17.22 7.61 0.66
N PHE A 164 17.37 7.73 1.98
CA PHE A 164 16.96 6.76 3.01
C PHE A 164 15.64 6.02 2.71
N GLN A 165 15.76 4.73 2.39
CA GLN A 165 14.65 3.78 2.38
C GLN A 165 14.58 3.13 3.76
N GLY A 166 13.49 3.40 4.50
CA GLY A 166 13.32 2.94 5.89
C GLY A 166 13.47 1.43 6.06
N TRP A 167 12.99 0.65 5.09
CA TRP A 167 13.11 -0.81 5.10
C TRP A 167 14.56 -1.31 5.04
N TYR A 168 15.39 -0.78 4.13
CA TYR A 168 16.79 -1.19 4.01
C TYR A 168 17.61 -0.72 5.21
N THR A 169 17.32 0.47 5.72
CA THR A 169 17.98 0.95 6.93
C THR A 169 17.60 0.11 8.15
N PHE A 170 16.36 -0.36 8.22
CA PHE A 170 15.92 -1.28 9.26
C PHE A 170 16.65 -2.63 9.18
N GLN A 171 16.83 -3.19 7.97
CA GLN A 171 17.65 -4.40 7.77
C GLN A 171 19.10 -4.19 8.19
N LEU A 172 19.68 -3.02 7.93
CA LEU A 172 21.05 -2.69 8.33
C LEU A 172 21.20 -2.46 9.84
N ALA A 173 20.22 -1.83 10.47
CA ALA A 173 20.19 -1.71 11.92
C ALA A 173 20.25 -3.09 12.57
N VAL A 174 19.50 -4.06 12.01
CA VAL A 174 19.56 -5.47 12.44
C VAL A 174 20.95 -6.06 12.24
N THR A 175 21.57 -5.93 11.06
CA THR A 175 22.90 -6.53 10.85
C THR A 175 24.00 -5.87 11.71
N LEU A 176 23.87 -4.58 12.01
CA LEU A 176 24.82 -3.84 12.84
C LEU A 176 24.74 -4.20 14.32
N LEU A 177 23.55 -4.53 14.84
CA LEU A 177 23.38 -5.00 16.23
C LEU A 177 24.18 -6.26 16.52
N PHE A 178 24.42 -7.11 15.52
CA PHE A 178 25.16 -8.36 15.66
C PHE A 178 26.60 -8.27 15.18
N ASN A 179 27.08 -7.07 14.84
CA ASN A 179 28.40 -6.85 14.28
C ASN A 179 28.69 -7.81 13.10
N THR A 180 27.67 -7.98 12.26
CA THR A 180 27.65 -8.98 11.20
C THR A 180 28.54 -8.55 10.05
N GLN A 181 29.38 -9.45 9.54
CA GLN A 181 30.20 -9.15 8.36
C GLN A 181 29.36 -9.28 7.08
N SER A 182 29.68 -8.51 6.03
CA SER A 182 28.86 -8.44 4.80
C SER A 182 28.60 -9.81 4.15
N TYR A 183 29.51 -10.78 4.27
CA TYR A 183 29.29 -12.12 3.72
C TYR A 183 28.22 -12.92 4.47
N GLN A 184 27.94 -12.61 5.74
CA GLN A 184 26.95 -13.25 6.61
C GLN A 184 25.58 -12.57 6.56
N PHE A 185 25.41 -11.49 5.79
CA PHE A 185 24.14 -10.76 5.69
C PHE A 185 22.97 -11.67 5.28
N LYS A 186 23.21 -12.64 4.40
CA LYS A 186 22.19 -13.59 3.97
C LYS A 186 21.66 -14.42 5.14
N ASP A 187 22.55 -14.84 6.03
CA ASP A 187 22.24 -15.76 7.14
C ASP A 187 21.39 -15.10 8.24
N ILE A 188 21.43 -13.77 8.33
CA ILE A 188 20.58 -13.01 9.27
C ILE A 188 19.32 -12.49 8.58
N ILE A 189 19.47 -11.81 7.43
CA ILE A 189 18.37 -11.07 6.81
C ILE A 189 17.31 -12.00 6.26
N VAL A 190 17.70 -13.11 5.62
CA VAL A 190 16.72 -14.02 5.01
C VAL A 190 15.82 -14.64 6.08
N PRO A 191 16.32 -15.25 7.17
CA PRO A 191 15.44 -15.78 8.21
C PRO A 191 14.61 -14.70 8.92
N PHE A 192 15.22 -13.53 9.19
CA PHE A 192 14.52 -12.41 9.85
C PHE A 192 13.34 -11.90 9.02
N THR A 193 13.57 -11.58 7.75
CA THR A 193 12.54 -11.09 6.82
C THR A 193 11.49 -12.13 6.50
N PHE A 194 11.86 -13.41 6.43
CA PHE A 194 10.91 -14.52 6.25
C PHE A 194 9.87 -14.55 7.38
N ILE A 195 10.30 -14.44 8.64
CA ILE A 195 9.40 -14.44 9.79
C ILE A 195 8.50 -13.19 9.75
N LEU A 196 9.07 -12.00 9.52
CA LEU A 196 8.28 -10.77 9.44
C LEU A 196 7.24 -10.81 8.32
N ASP A 197 7.62 -11.29 7.14
CA ASP A 197 6.74 -11.42 5.98
C ASP A 197 5.54 -12.32 6.28
N ILE A 198 5.77 -13.51 6.85
CA ILE A 198 4.69 -14.45 7.18
C ILE A 198 3.71 -13.86 8.19
N PHE A 199 4.22 -13.23 9.25
CA PHE A 199 3.37 -12.62 10.28
C PHE A 199 2.59 -11.42 9.74
N LEU A 200 3.23 -10.57 8.94
CA LEU A 200 2.60 -9.41 8.31
C LEU A 200 1.49 -9.85 7.35
N THR A 201 1.79 -10.76 6.42
CA THR A 201 0.82 -11.25 5.43
C THR A 201 -0.34 -12.01 6.09
N SER A 202 -0.06 -12.80 7.13
CA SER A 202 -1.11 -13.45 7.94
C SER A 202 -2.00 -12.44 8.65
N SER A 203 -1.42 -11.35 9.19
CA SER A 203 -2.18 -10.27 9.82
C SER A 203 -3.07 -9.53 8.82
N ILE A 204 -2.58 -9.27 7.60
CA ILE A 204 -3.37 -8.65 6.52
C ILE A 204 -4.54 -9.56 6.14
N PHE A 205 -4.31 -10.87 6.01
CA PHE A 205 -5.37 -11.84 5.74
C PHE A 205 -6.46 -11.83 6.83
N ILE A 206 -6.07 -11.92 8.10
CA ILE A 206 -7.03 -11.88 9.22
C ILE A 206 -7.82 -10.57 9.21
N PHE A 207 -7.16 -9.43 8.97
CA PHE A 207 -7.82 -8.14 8.87
C PHE A 207 -8.86 -8.13 7.74
N MET A 208 -8.50 -8.64 6.56
CA MET A 208 -9.41 -8.77 5.41
C MET A 208 -10.61 -9.65 5.76
N PHE A 209 -10.36 -10.81 6.36
CA PHE A 209 -11.42 -11.76 6.72
C PHE A 209 -12.40 -11.14 7.71
N ASP A 210 -11.91 -10.52 8.80
CA ASP A 210 -12.74 -9.84 9.78
C ASP A 210 -13.52 -8.66 9.19
N SER A 211 -12.95 -8.00 8.16
CA SER A 211 -13.55 -6.83 7.51
C SER A 211 -14.66 -7.20 6.52
N PHE A 212 -14.50 -8.29 5.77
CA PHE A 212 -15.38 -8.64 4.64
C PHE A 212 -16.39 -9.75 4.98
N HIS A 213 -16.17 -10.50 6.06
CA HIS A 213 -17.09 -11.51 6.53
C HIS A 213 -18.35 -10.87 7.17
N LYS A 214 -19.49 -10.97 6.49
CA LYS A 214 -20.78 -10.44 6.97
C LYS A 214 -21.68 -11.46 7.66
N LEU A 215 -21.31 -12.75 7.65
CA LEU A 215 -22.17 -13.85 8.10
C LEU A 215 -22.41 -13.81 9.63
N GLN A 216 -23.35 -12.97 10.06
CA GLN A 216 -23.72 -12.85 11.48
C GLN A 216 -24.64 -14.00 11.94
N SER A 217 -25.27 -14.73 11.00
CA SER A 217 -26.21 -15.82 11.34
C SER A 217 -25.91 -17.19 10.69
N ALA A 218 -24.89 -17.29 9.84
CA ALA A 218 -24.61 -18.54 9.14
C ALA A 218 -23.96 -19.57 10.08
N ARG A 219 -24.39 -20.83 9.94
CA ARG A 219 -23.79 -22.02 10.60
C ARG A 219 -22.26 -21.90 10.59
N ALA A 220 -21.61 -22.15 11.73
CA ALA A 220 -20.15 -22.03 11.90
C ALA A 220 -19.33 -22.67 10.76
N TYR A 221 -19.82 -23.78 10.20
CA TYR A 221 -19.24 -24.44 9.02
C TYR A 221 -19.05 -23.51 7.80
N LYS A 222 -20.02 -22.65 7.47
CA LYS A 222 -19.91 -21.72 6.33
C LYS A 222 -18.82 -20.67 6.56
N LYS A 223 -18.65 -20.21 7.80
CA LYS A 223 -17.59 -19.27 8.18
C LYS A 223 -16.21 -19.90 8.01
N TYR A 224 -16.02 -21.12 8.50
CA TYR A 224 -14.73 -21.81 8.37
C TYR A 224 -14.43 -22.22 6.93
N SER A 225 -15.44 -22.63 6.15
CA SER A 225 -15.28 -22.90 4.71
C SER A 225 -14.87 -21.65 3.93
N LEU A 226 -15.52 -20.51 4.17
CA LEU A 226 -15.12 -19.22 3.59
C LEU A 226 -13.69 -18.85 3.98
N MET A 227 -13.31 -19.06 5.25
CA MET A 227 -11.95 -18.80 5.72
C MET A 227 -10.92 -19.68 4.98
N GLY A 228 -11.19 -20.98 4.82
CA GLY A 228 -10.29 -21.88 4.09
C GLY A 228 -10.12 -21.52 2.62
N VAL A 229 -11.23 -21.26 1.90
CA VAL A 229 -11.18 -20.89 0.48
C VAL A 229 -10.52 -19.53 0.28
N SER A 230 -10.84 -18.54 1.13
CA SER A 230 -10.19 -17.23 1.06
C SER A 230 -8.71 -17.28 1.43
N LEU A 231 -8.31 -18.12 2.39
CA LEU A 231 -6.90 -18.32 2.72
C LEU A 231 -6.15 -18.91 1.53
N PHE A 232 -6.71 -19.93 0.88
CA PHE A 232 -6.11 -20.56 -0.29
C PHE A 232 -5.89 -19.56 -1.42
N ILE A 233 -6.90 -18.76 -1.76
CA ILE A 233 -6.79 -17.75 -2.83
C ILE A 233 -5.84 -16.63 -2.41
N PHE A 234 -5.87 -16.18 -1.16
CA PHE A 234 -4.93 -15.18 -0.65
C PHE A 234 -3.48 -15.67 -0.77
N THR A 235 -3.20 -16.92 -0.35
CA THR A 235 -1.86 -17.52 -0.51
C THR A 235 -1.47 -17.69 -1.98
N GLY A 236 -2.42 -18.06 -2.84
CA GLY A 236 -2.20 -18.13 -4.29
C GLY A 236 -1.85 -16.76 -4.90
N THR A 237 -2.54 -15.70 -4.48
CA THR A 237 -2.20 -14.35 -4.92
C THR A 237 -0.83 -13.89 -4.43
N LYS A 238 -0.44 -14.28 -3.20
CA LYS A 238 0.92 -14.05 -2.70
C LYS A 238 1.97 -14.79 -3.55
N THR A 239 1.76 -16.08 -3.84
CA THR A 239 2.69 -16.86 -4.67
C THR A 239 2.87 -16.25 -6.06
N ALA A 240 1.79 -15.69 -6.64
CA ALA A 240 1.83 -15.11 -7.96
C ALA A 240 2.71 -13.85 -8.04
N PHE A 241 2.85 -13.07 -6.96
CA PHE A 241 3.68 -11.86 -6.96
C PHE A 241 5.18 -12.14 -7.19
N LEU A 242 5.64 -13.36 -6.89
CA LEU A 242 7.02 -13.78 -7.15
C LEU A 242 7.31 -14.00 -8.63
N LEU A 243 6.31 -14.39 -9.43
CA LEU A 243 6.46 -14.50 -10.88
C LEU A 243 6.79 -13.16 -11.55
N PHE A 244 6.61 -12.06 -10.81
CA PHE A 244 6.96 -10.70 -11.23
C PHE A 244 8.27 -10.20 -10.59
N GLY A 245 9.10 -11.09 -10.03
CA GLY A 245 10.45 -10.77 -9.52
C GLY A 245 10.49 -10.12 -8.12
N ASN A 246 9.42 -10.20 -7.34
CA ASN A 246 9.34 -9.58 -6.01
C ASN A 246 9.65 -10.56 -4.87
N SER A 247 10.89 -10.62 -4.41
CA SER A 247 11.32 -11.47 -3.27
C SER A 247 10.84 -10.93 -1.92
N PHE A 248 10.58 -11.80 -0.95
CA PHE A 248 10.06 -11.40 0.37
C PHE A 248 10.99 -10.51 1.21
N TRP A 249 12.30 -10.49 0.93
CA TRP A 249 13.26 -9.61 1.62
C TRP A 249 13.38 -8.21 0.99
N LEU A 250 12.79 -7.97 -0.19
CA LEU A 250 12.83 -6.68 -0.88
C LEU A 250 11.75 -5.72 -0.36
N GLY A 251 12.03 -4.42 -0.45
CA GLY A 251 11.09 -3.37 -0.07
C GLY A 251 9.84 -3.34 -0.96
N ASP A 252 9.98 -3.68 -2.24
CA ASP A 252 8.86 -3.67 -3.20
C ASP A 252 7.76 -4.67 -2.81
N THR A 253 8.11 -5.81 -2.24
CA THR A 253 7.13 -6.77 -1.72
C THR A 253 6.32 -6.21 -0.54
N ILE A 254 6.98 -5.46 0.35
CA ILE A 254 6.29 -4.78 1.45
C ILE A 254 5.41 -3.62 0.93
N PHE A 255 5.87 -2.91 -0.11
CA PHE A 255 5.06 -1.91 -0.81
C PHE A 255 3.79 -2.54 -1.42
N ILE A 256 3.89 -3.71 -2.07
CA ILE A 256 2.72 -4.48 -2.54
C ILE A 256 1.73 -4.73 -1.41
N TYR A 257 2.21 -5.18 -0.24
CA TYR A 257 1.36 -5.45 0.92
C TYR A 257 0.73 -4.18 1.50
N LEU A 258 1.44 -3.05 1.48
CA LEU A 258 0.91 -1.75 1.89
C LEU A 258 -0.27 -1.35 1.00
N ILE A 259 -0.09 -1.42 -0.32
CA ILE A 259 -1.16 -1.10 -1.28
C ILE A 259 -2.36 -2.07 -1.12
N PHE A 260 -2.10 -3.36 -0.94
CA PHE A 260 -3.14 -4.36 -0.68
C PHE A 260 -3.92 -4.04 0.61
N TYR A 261 -3.21 -3.70 1.69
CA TYR A 261 -3.81 -3.36 2.98
C TYR A 261 -4.64 -2.07 2.94
N VAL A 262 -4.14 -1.04 2.25
CA VAL A 262 -4.87 0.22 2.00
C VAL A 262 -6.17 -0.01 1.25
N MET A 263 -6.15 -0.86 0.22
CA MET A 263 -7.37 -1.21 -0.50
C MET A 263 -8.39 -1.91 0.41
N ILE A 264 -7.96 -2.85 1.25
CA ILE A 264 -8.85 -3.49 2.23
C ILE A 264 -9.46 -2.44 3.17
N LEU A 265 -8.66 -1.52 3.70
CA LEU A 265 -9.13 -0.45 4.58
C LEU A 265 -10.15 0.46 3.90
N GLY A 266 -9.89 0.88 2.65
CA GLY A 266 -10.80 1.72 1.87
C GLY A 266 -12.12 1.00 1.53
N LEU A 267 -12.05 -0.27 1.13
CA LEU A 267 -13.22 -1.10 0.87
C LEU A 267 -14.04 -1.35 2.13
N ARG A 268 -13.38 -1.57 3.28
CA ARG A 268 -14.04 -1.68 4.59
C ARG A 268 -14.75 -0.38 4.95
N TYR A 269 -14.07 0.76 4.81
CA TYR A 269 -14.60 2.09 5.14
C TYR A 269 -15.88 2.43 4.36
N THR A 270 -15.97 1.98 3.11
CA THR A 270 -17.11 2.25 2.23
C THR A 270 -18.14 1.13 2.19
N GLY A 271 -17.77 -0.10 2.56
CA GLY A 271 -18.63 -1.28 2.56
C GLY A 271 -19.41 -1.52 3.85
N ILE A 272 -18.98 -0.97 4.98
CA ILE A 272 -19.64 -1.15 6.29
C ILE A 272 -20.88 -0.23 6.44
N LYS A 273 -21.86 -0.66 7.23
CA LYS A 273 -23.12 0.07 7.51
C LYS A 273 -22.99 1.27 8.46
N TYR A 274 -21.80 1.47 9.02
CA TYR A 274 -21.46 2.57 9.93
C TYR A 274 -20.14 3.21 9.47
N ARG A 275 -20.01 4.51 9.71
CA ARG A 275 -18.84 5.30 9.32
C ARG A 275 -17.87 5.43 10.50
N GLU A 276 -16.69 4.84 10.40
CA GLU A 276 -15.59 5.03 11.34
C GLU A 276 -14.84 6.33 11.02
N ARG A 277 -15.04 7.39 11.82
CA ARG A 277 -14.56 8.76 11.52
C ARG A 277 -13.03 8.91 11.39
N SER A 278 -12.28 8.02 12.03
CA SER A 278 -10.82 8.04 12.07
C SER A 278 -10.18 7.14 11.00
N ASN A 279 -10.97 6.34 10.30
CA ASN A 279 -10.45 5.44 9.27
C ASN A 279 -9.79 6.19 8.10
N PRO A 280 -10.34 7.31 7.57
CA PRO A 280 -9.69 8.06 6.49
C PRO A 280 -8.30 8.60 6.83
N ILE A 281 -8.08 9.07 8.06
CA ILE A 281 -6.76 9.57 8.46
C ILE A 281 -5.77 8.42 8.66
N PHE A 282 -6.24 7.27 9.15
CA PHE A 282 -5.42 6.07 9.28
C PHE A 282 -5.00 5.52 7.91
N ILE A 283 -5.93 5.44 6.95
CA ILE A 283 -5.61 5.07 5.57
C ILE A 283 -4.56 6.02 4.97
N GLY A 284 -4.72 7.33 5.17
CA GLY A 284 -3.72 8.31 4.72
C GLY A 284 -2.35 8.14 5.40
N THR A 285 -2.34 7.83 6.69
CA THR A 285 -1.12 7.54 7.46
C THR A 285 -0.42 6.29 6.92
N VAL A 286 -1.14 5.18 6.76
CA VAL A 286 -0.60 3.93 6.19
C VAL A 286 -0.08 4.19 4.78
N LEU A 287 -0.84 4.94 3.95
CA LEU A 287 -0.38 5.30 2.61
C LEU A 287 0.95 6.05 2.67
N GLY A 288 1.11 7.07 3.52
CA GLY A 288 2.36 7.86 3.62
C GLY A 288 3.63 7.04 3.92
N GLY A 289 3.49 5.84 4.50
CA GLY A 289 4.61 4.92 4.71
C GLY A 289 5.23 4.37 3.42
N TYR A 290 4.65 4.62 2.25
CA TYR A 290 5.11 4.06 0.98
C TYR A 290 6.58 4.36 0.65
N ILE A 291 7.09 5.55 1.01
CA ILE A 291 8.49 5.96 0.74
C ILE A 291 9.48 5.08 1.52
N SER A 292 9.08 4.53 2.67
CA SER A 292 9.92 3.59 3.41
C SER A 292 10.21 2.31 2.62
N PHE A 293 9.39 1.98 1.62
CA PHE A 293 9.41 0.70 0.92
C PHE A 293 9.79 0.79 -0.55
N SER A 294 9.35 1.81 -1.28
CA SER A 294 9.70 1.94 -2.70
C SER A 294 9.67 3.38 -3.17
N TRP A 295 10.84 3.93 -3.49
CA TRP A 295 10.98 5.28 -4.06
C TRP A 295 10.59 5.30 -5.55
N ASP A 296 10.90 4.25 -6.30
CA ASP A 296 10.54 4.08 -7.72
C ASP A 296 9.03 4.00 -7.97
N ASN A 297 8.26 3.57 -6.96
CA ASN A 297 6.81 3.46 -7.04
C ASN A 297 6.09 4.59 -6.29
N SER A 298 6.77 5.71 -6.03
CA SER A 298 6.24 6.81 -5.21
C SER A 298 5.02 7.50 -5.83
N TYR A 299 5.11 7.85 -7.11
CA TYR A 299 4.07 8.60 -7.80
C TYR A 299 2.79 7.79 -8.02
N GLN A 300 2.93 6.48 -8.07
CA GLN A 300 1.84 5.53 -8.20
C GLN A 300 0.83 5.63 -7.04
N VAL A 301 1.26 6.09 -5.86
CA VAL A 301 0.36 6.36 -4.72
C VAL A 301 -0.68 7.44 -5.03
N LEU A 302 -0.38 8.42 -5.89
CA LEU A 302 -1.35 9.41 -6.34
C LEU A 302 -2.52 8.79 -7.09
N PHE A 303 -2.27 7.72 -7.85
CA PHE A 303 -3.30 7.01 -8.61
C PHE A 303 -4.30 6.36 -7.65
N ILE A 304 -3.77 5.79 -6.55
CA ILE A 304 -4.59 5.19 -5.49
C ILE A 304 -5.43 6.24 -4.78
N ILE A 305 -4.83 7.38 -4.41
CA ILE A 305 -5.55 8.49 -3.78
C ILE A 305 -6.69 9.00 -4.68
N TYR A 306 -6.41 9.16 -5.98
CA TYR A 306 -7.40 9.53 -6.97
C TYR A 306 -8.56 8.51 -7.04
N CYS A 307 -8.27 7.22 -7.06
CA CYS A 307 -9.32 6.20 -7.09
C CYS A 307 -10.11 6.12 -5.77
N LEU A 308 -9.45 6.27 -4.62
CA LEU A 308 -10.10 6.30 -3.30
C LEU A 308 -11.08 7.48 -3.17
N LEU A 309 -10.80 8.62 -3.80
CA LEU A 309 -11.71 9.76 -3.86
C LEU A 309 -13.08 9.34 -4.40
N PHE A 310 -13.12 8.65 -5.54
CA PHE A 310 -14.39 8.25 -6.18
C PHE A 310 -15.09 7.14 -5.41
N LEU A 311 -14.33 6.25 -4.78
CA LEU A 311 -14.86 5.20 -3.91
C LEU A 311 -15.56 5.80 -2.67
N VAL A 312 -14.92 6.76 -2.00
CA VAL A 312 -15.50 7.46 -0.84
C VAL A 312 -16.72 8.30 -1.26
N GLN A 313 -16.58 9.08 -2.34
CA GLN A 313 -17.66 9.90 -2.90
C GLN A 313 -18.90 9.07 -3.23
N ARG A 314 -18.72 7.89 -3.82
CA ARG A 314 -19.85 7.02 -4.18
C ARG A 314 -20.67 6.60 -2.95
N ARG A 315 -20.01 6.39 -1.80
CA ARG A 315 -20.67 6.02 -0.55
C ARG A 315 -21.27 7.21 0.19
N TYR A 316 -20.55 8.34 0.20
CA TYR A 316 -20.94 9.52 0.97
C TYR A 316 -21.12 10.71 0.03
N ARG A 317 -22.39 11.11 -0.18
CA ARG A 317 -22.73 12.29 -0.99
C ARG A 317 -22.28 13.63 -0.37
N GLN A 318 -22.04 13.64 0.94
CA GLN A 318 -21.62 14.82 1.70
C GLN A 318 -20.52 14.43 2.72
N ASN A 319 -19.71 15.40 3.13
CA ASN A 319 -18.53 15.27 3.99
C ASN A 319 -17.41 14.39 3.41
N PHE A 320 -17.42 14.10 2.12
CA PHE A 320 -16.38 13.30 1.47
C PHE A 320 -15.12 14.14 1.21
N THR A 321 -15.24 15.46 1.03
CA THR A 321 -14.08 16.37 0.91
C THR A 321 -13.18 16.29 2.15
N LYS A 322 -13.79 16.24 3.34
CA LYS A 322 -13.05 16.06 4.60
C LYS A 322 -12.25 14.76 4.65
N ASP A 323 -12.83 13.68 4.12
CA ASP A 323 -12.19 12.37 4.13
C ASP A 323 -11.04 12.33 3.12
N ILE A 324 -11.21 12.94 1.94
CA ILE A 324 -10.16 13.05 0.93
C ILE A 324 -8.97 13.82 1.50
N LEU A 325 -9.20 14.94 2.17
CA LEU A 325 -8.10 15.71 2.81
C LEU A 325 -7.31 14.86 3.79
N LYS A 326 -8.00 14.05 4.61
CA LYS A 326 -7.35 13.13 5.56
C LYS A 326 -6.56 12.00 4.88
N LEU A 327 -7.08 11.50 3.75
CA LEU A 327 -6.44 10.46 2.95
C LEU A 327 -5.19 10.96 2.23
N SER A 328 -5.20 12.22 1.79
CA SER A 328 -4.18 12.77 0.91
C SER A 328 -3.07 13.55 1.63
N LEU A 329 -3.30 14.01 2.87
CA LEU A 329 -2.37 14.88 3.59
C LEU A 329 -0.95 14.29 3.70
N PHE A 330 -0.80 13.12 4.34
CA PHE A 330 0.52 12.53 4.58
C PHE A 330 1.23 12.14 3.27
N PRO A 331 0.58 11.42 2.33
CA PRO A 331 1.26 11.05 1.09
C PRO A 331 1.71 12.24 0.23
N ILE A 332 0.96 13.36 0.24
CA ILE A 332 1.35 14.56 -0.51
C ILE A 332 2.52 15.28 0.16
N ILE A 333 2.54 15.35 1.50
CA ILE A 333 3.70 15.87 2.24
C ILE A 333 4.94 15.05 1.87
N ASP A 334 4.82 13.72 1.91
CA ASP A 334 5.90 12.80 1.58
C ASP A 334 6.40 12.98 0.14
N LEU A 335 5.50 13.19 -0.83
CA LEU A 335 5.87 13.53 -2.23
C LEU A 335 6.60 14.87 -2.37
N VAL A 336 6.25 15.88 -1.58
CA VAL A 336 6.96 17.17 -1.60
C VAL A 336 8.40 16.95 -1.16
N PHE A 337 8.62 16.27 -0.01
CA PHE A 337 9.96 15.99 0.49
C PHE A 337 10.76 15.08 -0.45
N PHE A 338 10.14 14.03 -0.97
CA PHE A 338 10.71 13.15 -1.99
C PHE A 338 11.30 13.94 -3.17
N ASN A 339 10.52 14.87 -3.71
CA ASN A 339 10.93 15.67 -4.86
C ASN A 339 11.99 16.72 -4.54
N ILE A 340 11.97 17.28 -3.33
CA ILE A 340 13.04 18.16 -2.83
C ILE A 340 14.36 17.39 -2.82
N ILE A 341 14.36 16.18 -2.25
CA ILE A 341 15.59 15.39 -2.10
C ILE A 341 16.14 14.94 -3.45
N LEU A 342 15.28 14.59 -4.41
CA LEU A 342 15.71 14.23 -5.77
C LEU A 342 16.07 15.43 -6.65
N GLY A 343 15.89 16.67 -6.17
CA GLY A 343 16.16 17.89 -6.96
C GLY A 343 15.13 18.17 -8.05
N TYR A 344 13.94 17.57 -7.97
CA TYR A 344 12.83 17.77 -8.88
C TYR A 344 12.03 19.03 -8.50
N TYR A 345 12.62 20.20 -8.71
CA TYR A 345 12.07 21.48 -8.24
C TYR A 345 10.72 21.87 -8.87
N ILE A 346 10.49 21.51 -10.13
CA ILE A 346 9.20 21.78 -10.81
C ILE A 346 8.08 20.97 -10.14
N GLN A 347 8.31 19.66 -9.98
CA GLN A 347 7.39 18.74 -9.33
C GLN A 347 7.16 19.15 -7.86
N THR A 348 8.22 19.54 -7.16
CA THR A 348 8.15 20.10 -5.80
C THR A 348 7.19 21.28 -5.73
N THR A 349 7.35 22.26 -6.63
CA THR A 349 6.51 23.47 -6.66
C THR A 349 5.04 23.13 -6.92
N LEU A 350 4.78 22.19 -7.83
CA LEU A 350 3.44 21.67 -8.12
C LEU A 350 2.79 21.02 -6.89
N PHE A 351 3.48 20.09 -6.22
CA PHE A 351 2.93 19.43 -5.04
C PHE A 351 2.79 20.37 -3.84
N LEU A 352 3.67 21.35 -3.70
CA LEU A 352 3.54 22.39 -2.66
C LEU A 352 2.32 23.28 -2.92
N ALA A 353 2.04 23.63 -4.18
CA ALA A 353 0.81 24.35 -4.55
C ALA A 353 -0.45 23.52 -4.26
N ILE A 354 -0.42 22.22 -4.54
CA ILE A 354 -1.50 21.29 -4.18
C ILE A 354 -1.67 21.24 -2.65
N LEU A 355 -0.59 21.11 -1.89
CA LEU A 355 -0.61 21.09 -0.43
C LEU A 355 -1.21 22.39 0.14
N LEU A 356 -0.79 23.55 -0.37
CA LEU A 356 -1.36 24.85 -0.02
C LEU A 356 -2.87 24.91 -0.33
N LEU A 357 -3.29 24.38 -1.47
CA LEU A 357 -4.71 24.27 -1.81
C LEU A 357 -5.46 23.41 -0.79
N LEU A 358 -4.90 22.29 -0.32
CA LEU A 358 -5.52 21.48 0.75
C LEU A 358 -5.68 22.30 2.04
N PHE A 359 -4.67 23.08 2.43
CA PHE A 359 -4.78 23.96 3.61
C PHE A 359 -5.83 25.05 3.43
N ILE A 360 -5.94 25.64 2.25
CA ILE A 360 -7.00 26.61 1.92
C ILE A 360 -8.38 25.94 2.03
N VAL A 361 -8.52 24.73 1.49
CA VAL A 361 -9.79 23.98 1.61
C VAL A 361 -10.11 23.70 3.08
N ILE A 362 -9.13 23.25 3.90
CA ILE A 362 -9.31 23.06 5.35
C ILE A 362 -9.78 24.36 6.01
N TYR A 363 -9.17 25.48 5.69
CA TYR A 363 -9.57 26.79 6.20
C TYR A 363 -11.01 27.13 5.81
N ILE A 364 -11.39 26.94 4.54
CA ILE A 364 -12.77 27.14 4.08
C ILE A 364 -13.73 26.19 4.82
N MET A 365 -13.33 24.94 5.12
CA MET A 365 -14.16 23.99 5.89
C MET A 365 -14.43 24.50 7.30
N SER A 366 -13.47 25.18 7.90
CA SER A 366 -13.60 25.73 9.26
C SER A 366 -14.50 26.98 9.32
N LYS A 367 -14.51 27.81 8.27
CA LYS A 367 -15.20 29.11 8.25
C LYS A 367 -16.53 29.09 7.51
N ASN A 368 -16.58 28.47 6.33
CA ASN A 368 -17.70 28.55 5.37
C ASN A 368 -18.08 27.16 4.86
N TYR A 369 -18.52 26.28 5.77
CA TYR A 369 -18.88 24.90 5.42
C TYR A 369 -20.00 24.81 4.35
N SER A 370 -20.87 25.82 4.26
CA SER A 370 -21.92 25.91 3.23
C SER A 370 -21.38 25.91 1.80
N ASN A 371 -20.22 26.51 1.55
CA ASN A 371 -19.58 26.53 0.24
C ASN A 371 -19.06 25.13 -0.15
N ILE A 372 -18.58 24.36 0.82
CA ILE A 372 -18.14 22.98 0.59
C ILE A 372 -19.31 22.07 0.33
N ILE A 373 -20.44 22.24 1.04
CA ILE A 373 -21.66 21.49 0.72
C ILE A 373 -22.06 21.73 -0.74
N LYS A 374 -22.06 23.00 -1.20
CA LYS A 374 -22.37 23.34 -2.60
C LYS A 374 -21.40 22.67 -3.59
N PHE A 375 -20.11 22.65 -3.28
CA PHE A 375 -19.10 21.96 -4.09
C PHE A 375 -19.33 20.44 -4.11
N GLU A 376 -19.55 19.82 -2.96
CA GLU A 376 -19.80 18.38 -2.83
C GLU A 376 -21.06 17.97 -3.60
N THR A 377 -22.14 18.77 -3.52
CA THR A 377 -23.36 18.53 -4.30
C THR A 377 -23.12 18.67 -5.79
N PHE A 378 -22.36 19.68 -6.22
CA PHE A 378 -22.00 19.84 -7.63
C PHE A 378 -21.19 18.64 -8.15
N VAL A 379 -20.22 18.18 -7.38
CA VAL A 379 -19.39 17.01 -7.72
C VAL A 379 -20.23 15.75 -7.80
N ASP A 380 -21.17 15.51 -6.87
CA ASP A 380 -22.05 14.34 -6.95
C ASP A 380 -22.99 14.44 -8.15
N ASP A 381 -23.63 15.59 -8.39
CA ASP A 381 -24.56 15.79 -9.50
C ASP A 381 -23.90 15.63 -10.86
N LYS A 382 -22.63 16.07 -10.98
CA LYS A 382 -21.84 16.01 -12.22
C LYS A 382 -20.76 14.94 -12.20
N ILE A 383 -20.87 13.91 -11.36
CA ILE A 383 -19.77 12.95 -11.11
C ILE A 383 -19.23 12.27 -12.38
N ASN A 384 -20.08 12.01 -13.37
CA ASN A 384 -19.66 11.35 -14.61
C ASN A 384 -18.63 12.23 -15.34
N TRP A 385 -18.92 13.53 -15.44
CA TRP A 385 -18.01 14.52 -16.00
C TRP A 385 -16.77 14.67 -15.14
N VAL A 386 -16.94 14.84 -13.82
CA VAL A 386 -15.80 14.99 -12.89
C VAL A 386 -14.83 13.81 -12.97
N THR A 387 -15.34 12.58 -13.08
CA THR A 387 -14.51 11.37 -13.23
C THR A 387 -13.77 11.32 -14.57
N LEU A 388 -14.32 11.94 -15.62
CA LEU A 388 -13.75 11.94 -16.98
C LEU A 388 -12.80 13.10 -17.27
N ILE A 389 -12.80 14.18 -16.47
CA ILE A 389 -11.93 15.34 -16.71
C ILE A 389 -10.46 14.92 -16.86
N LEU A 390 -9.91 14.21 -15.86
CA LEU A 390 -8.50 13.85 -15.86
C LEU A 390 -8.14 12.85 -16.99
N PRO A 391 -8.89 11.75 -17.19
CA PRO A 391 -8.65 10.85 -18.33
C PRO A 391 -8.68 11.56 -19.69
N VAL A 392 -9.66 12.44 -19.93
CA VAL A 392 -9.80 13.15 -21.21
C VAL A 392 -8.64 14.11 -21.45
N VAL A 393 -8.23 14.86 -20.41
CA VAL A 393 -7.07 15.77 -20.51
C VAL A 393 -5.79 14.97 -20.80
N PHE A 394 -5.54 13.88 -20.07
CA PHE A 394 -4.35 13.06 -20.27
C PHE A 394 -4.32 12.40 -21.66
N MET A 395 -5.46 11.88 -22.14
CA MET A 395 -5.56 11.35 -23.49
C MET A 395 -5.33 12.44 -24.54
N GLY A 396 -5.94 13.62 -24.38
CA GLY A 396 -5.79 14.74 -25.31
C GLY A 396 -4.35 15.21 -25.43
N VAL A 397 -3.65 15.39 -24.30
CA VAL A 397 -2.23 15.77 -24.28
C VAL A 397 -1.36 14.68 -24.90
N SER A 398 -1.62 13.41 -24.58
CA SER A 398 -0.87 12.29 -25.15
C SER A 398 -1.01 12.18 -26.67
N ILE A 399 -2.23 12.38 -27.19
CA ILE A 399 -2.50 12.42 -28.64
C ILE A 399 -1.74 13.59 -29.28
N ALA A 400 -1.78 14.78 -28.69
CA ALA A 400 -1.06 15.95 -29.20
C ALA A 400 0.46 15.71 -29.28
N ILE A 401 1.04 15.11 -28.23
CA ILE A 401 2.47 14.73 -28.21
C ILE A 401 2.77 13.73 -29.31
N THR A 402 1.94 12.69 -29.44
CA THR A 402 2.16 11.62 -30.43
C THR A 402 2.07 12.13 -31.86
N LEU A 403 1.10 13.01 -32.15
CA LEU A 403 0.98 13.67 -33.44
C LEU A 403 2.17 14.60 -33.71
N GLY A 404 2.67 15.30 -32.69
CA GLY A 404 3.84 16.18 -32.81
C GLY A 404 5.17 15.43 -33.00
N SER A 405 5.29 14.19 -32.51
CA SER A 405 6.48 13.36 -32.62
C SER A 405 6.48 12.39 -33.81
N ASN A 406 5.42 12.38 -34.65
CA ASN A 406 5.22 11.42 -35.74
C ASN A 406 5.36 9.94 -35.32
N GLN A 407 5.05 9.61 -34.07
CA GLN A 407 5.06 8.23 -33.57
C GLN A 407 3.67 7.58 -33.75
N SER A 408 3.60 6.25 -33.86
CA SER A 408 2.31 5.56 -33.93
C SER A 408 1.56 5.69 -32.60
N LEU A 409 0.24 5.91 -32.62
CA LEU A 409 -0.57 6.13 -31.40
C LEU A 409 -0.48 4.97 -30.40
N ILE A 410 -0.37 3.76 -30.93
CA ILE A 410 -0.06 2.53 -30.21
C ILE A 410 1.21 1.98 -30.87
N SER A 411 2.34 1.98 -30.17
CA SER A 411 3.55 1.32 -30.65
C SER A 411 3.66 -0.08 -30.05
N ALA A 412 4.48 -0.94 -30.67
CA ALA A 412 4.78 -2.23 -30.09
C ALA A 412 5.38 -2.05 -28.69
N GLU A 413 6.35 -1.13 -28.53
CA GLU A 413 6.95 -0.70 -27.26
C GLU A 413 5.89 -0.33 -26.22
N ASP A 414 4.96 0.58 -26.52
CA ASP A 414 3.89 0.96 -25.58
C ASP A 414 2.94 -0.20 -25.23
N THR A 415 2.81 -1.16 -26.15
CA THR A 415 2.02 -2.38 -25.94
C THR A 415 2.78 -3.38 -25.07
N TYR A 416 4.11 -3.49 -25.21
CA TYR A 416 4.98 -4.21 -24.26
C TYR A 416 4.89 -3.61 -22.86
N LEU A 417 4.60 -2.32 -22.76
CA LEU A 417 4.48 -1.55 -21.51
C LEU A 417 3.06 -1.57 -20.91
N ASN A 418 2.10 -2.19 -21.58
CA ASN A 418 0.79 -2.44 -21.01
C ASN A 418 0.91 -3.59 -19.99
N PHE A 419 0.39 -3.46 -18.77
CA PHE A 419 0.43 -4.56 -17.79
C PHE A 419 -0.22 -5.87 -18.30
N LEU A 420 -1.18 -5.76 -19.23
CA LEU A 420 -1.79 -6.92 -19.90
C LEU A 420 -0.79 -7.71 -20.73
N TYR A 421 0.28 -7.05 -21.19
CA TYR A 421 1.36 -7.69 -21.91
C TYR A 421 2.10 -8.66 -20.98
N ASP A 422 2.46 -8.23 -19.77
CA ASP A 422 3.07 -9.10 -18.76
C ASP A 422 2.13 -10.26 -18.38
N TRP A 423 0.83 -10.02 -18.28
CA TRP A 423 -0.16 -11.07 -18.00
C TRP A 423 -0.32 -12.09 -19.15
N THR A 424 -0.13 -11.65 -20.38
CA THR A 424 -0.18 -12.50 -21.57
C THR A 424 1.18 -13.10 -21.92
N ALA A 425 2.18 -13.02 -21.03
CA ALA A 425 3.50 -13.64 -21.19
C ALA A 425 3.45 -15.16 -21.39
N VAL A 426 2.33 -15.80 -21.03
CA VAL A 426 2.06 -17.22 -21.30
C VAL A 426 2.05 -17.54 -22.81
N PHE A 427 1.79 -16.57 -23.68
CA PHE A 427 1.83 -16.74 -25.12
C PHE A 427 3.23 -16.46 -25.69
N SER A 428 3.92 -17.50 -26.16
CA SER A 428 5.30 -17.41 -26.69
C SER A 428 5.42 -16.66 -28.02
N ASN A 429 4.35 -16.61 -28.83
CA ASN A 429 4.36 -15.88 -30.10
C ASN A 429 4.09 -14.38 -29.88
N VAL A 430 5.10 -13.57 -30.18
CA VAL A 430 5.11 -12.11 -29.98
C VAL A 430 3.97 -11.39 -30.71
N ASN A 431 3.70 -11.75 -31.97
CA ASN A 431 2.64 -11.11 -32.76
C ASN A 431 1.25 -11.45 -32.22
N LEU A 432 1.04 -12.70 -31.83
CA LEU A 432 -0.22 -13.15 -31.24
C LEU A 432 -0.44 -12.50 -29.86
N ARG A 433 0.61 -12.42 -29.03
CA ARG A 433 0.59 -11.73 -27.73
C ARG A 433 0.23 -10.26 -27.89
N PHE A 434 0.81 -9.57 -28.87
CA PHE A 434 0.51 -8.17 -29.17
C PHE A 434 -0.98 -7.95 -29.51
N TRP A 435 -1.55 -8.75 -30.41
CA TRP A 435 -2.95 -8.62 -30.81
C TRP A 435 -3.94 -8.94 -29.68
N ILE A 436 -3.67 -9.98 -28.89
CA ILE A 436 -4.48 -10.34 -27.72
C ILE A 436 -4.44 -9.22 -26.68
N THR A 437 -3.23 -8.73 -26.37
CA THR A 437 -3.02 -7.63 -25.41
C THR A 437 -3.78 -6.39 -25.84
N SER A 438 -3.64 -5.98 -27.10
CA SER A 438 -4.30 -4.79 -27.65
C SER A 438 -5.82 -4.92 -27.63
N SER A 439 -6.35 -6.09 -27.99
CA SER A 439 -7.81 -6.34 -28.00
C SER A 439 -8.39 -6.30 -26.58
N LEU A 440 -7.74 -6.96 -25.63
CA LEU A 440 -8.13 -6.92 -24.21
C LEU A 440 -8.04 -5.50 -23.65
N ALA A 441 -7.00 -4.75 -24.01
CA ALA A 441 -6.81 -3.38 -23.55
C ALA A 441 -7.95 -2.47 -24.01
N MET A 442 -8.34 -2.56 -25.28
CA MET A 442 -9.47 -1.80 -25.83
C MET A 442 -10.80 -2.22 -25.21
N PHE A 443 -10.99 -3.51 -24.96
CA PHE A 443 -12.20 -4.02 -24.32
C PHE A 443 -12.34 -3.51 -22.88
N ILE A 444 -11.26 -3.56 -22.09
CA ILE A 444 -11.26 -3.03 -20.71
C ILE A 444 -11.46 -1.51 -20.72
N LEU A 445 -10.91 -0.78 -21.70
CA LEU A 445 -11.12 0.65 -21.86
C LEU A 445 -12.61 0.97 -22.11
N ALA A 446 -13.24 0.26 -23.05
CA ALA A 446 -14.66 0.42 -23.34
C ALA A 446 -15.54 0.12 -22.11
N ILE A 447 -15.24 -0.97 -21.38
CA ILE A 447 -15.92 -1.30 -20.12
C ILE A 447 -15.71 -0.21 -19.09
N SER A 448 -14.48 0.31 -18.94
CA SER A 448 -14.16 1.33 -17.95
C SER A 448 -14.89 2.63 -18.22
N PHE A 449 -14.99 3.03 -19.49
CA PHE A 449 -15.77 4.18 -19.93
C PHE A 449 -17.26 3.98 -19.65
N LEU A 450 -17.82 2.84 -20.07
CA LEU A 450 -19.24 2.53 -19.85
C LEU A 450 -19.59 2.46 -18.35
N TRP A 451 -18.69 1.91 -17.54
CA TRP A 451 -18.84 1.80 -16.10
C TRP A 451 -19.08 3.15 -15.42
N ILE A 452 -18.41 4.23 -15.87
CA ILE A 452 -18.62 5.58 -15.32
C ILE A 452 -20.08 6.01 -15.40
N PHE A 453 -20.79 5.67 -16.48
CA PHE A 453 -22.19 6.05 -16.67
C PHE A 453 -23.16 5.16 -15.89
N ILE A 454 -22.82 3.89 -15.69
CA ILE A 454 -23.72 2.92 -15.05
C ILE A 454 -23.44 2.70 -13.56
N ARG A 455 -22.28 3.10 -13.03
CA ARG A 455 -21.86 2.79 -11.64
C ARG A 455 -22.88 3.23 -10.59
N LYS A 456 -23.58 4.36 -10.78
CA LYS A 456 -24.62 4.84 -9.84
C LYS A 456 -25.85 3.92 -9.76
N LYS A 457 -26.09 3.08 -10.78
CA LYS A 457 -27.21 2.12 -10.79
C LYS A 457 -26.98 0.93 -9.86
N PHE A 458 -25.74 0.67 -9.44
CA PHE A 458 -25.40 -0.45 -8.55
C PHE A 458 -25.21 0.03 -7.11
N ASN A 459 -25.75 -0.73 -6.15
CA ASN A 459 -25.56 -0.48 -4.73
C ASN A 459 -24.07 -0.53 -4.33
N THR A 460 -23.69 0.31 -3.37
CA THR A 460 -22.33 0.31 -2.81
C THR A 460 -22.09 -0.97 -2.01
N SER A 461 -21.12 -1.76 -2.45
CA SER A 461 -20.68 -3.01 -1.85
C SER A 461 -19.16 -3.11 -1.99
N ILE A 462 -18.54 -4.05 -1.27
CA ILE A 462 -17.10 -4.30 -1.37
C ILE A 462 -16.72 -4.65 -2.82
N LEU A 463 -17.52 -5.47 -3.51
CA LEU A 463 -17.28 -5.82 -4.91
C LEU A 463 -17.38 -4.60 -5.84
N THR A 464 -18.47 -3.84 -5.74
CA THR A 464 -18.68 -2.66 -6.60
C THR A 464 -17.67 -1.56 -6.34
N GLY A 465 -17.18 -1.42 -5.11
CA GLY A 465 -16.06 -0.54 -4.76
C GLY A 465 -14.74 -1.01 -5.38
N MET A 466 -14.45 -2.31 -5.38
CA MET A 466 -13.25 -2.84 -6.01
C MET A 466 -13.26 -2.68 -7.54
N VAL A 467 -14.43 -2.88 -8.15
CA VAL A 467 -14.63 -2.62 -9.59
C VAL A 467 -14.45 -1.14 -9.92
N ASP A 468 -14.94 -0.22 -9.07
CA ASP A 468 -14.68 1.22 -9.22
C ASP A 468 -13.17 1.52 -9.19
N LEU A 469 -12.46 1.00 -8.18
CA LEU A 469 -11.02 1.24 -8.05
C LEU A 469 -10.28 0.77 -9.31
N LEU A 470 -10.55 -0.45 -9.78
CA LEU A 470 -9.85 -1.03 -10.93
C LEU A 470 -10.16 -0.29 -12.24
N LEU A 471 -11.45 -0.09 -12.56
CA LEU A 471 -11.84 0.49 -13.85
C LEU A 471 -11.52 1.98 -13.95
N ILE A 472 -11.68 2.75 -12.86
CA ILE A 472 -11.31 4.18 -12.85
C ILE A 472 -9.79 4.32 -12.95
N ASN A 473 -9.02 3.48 -12.24
CA ASN A 473 -7.56 3.48 -12.32
C ASN A 473 -7.08 3.15 -13.74
N TYR A 474 -7.65 2.10 -14.34
CA TYR A 474 -7.33 1.69 -15.70
C TYR A 474 -7.61 2.82 -16.71
N LEU A 475 -8.81 3.40 -16.67
CA LEU A 475 -9.19 4.46 -17.60
C LEU A 475 -8.28 5.69 -17.50
N THR A 476 -7.87 6.04 -16.28
CA THR A 476 -7.16 7.29 -15.99
C THR A 476 -5.67 7.16 -16.20
N PHE A 477 -5.04 6.06 -15.80
CA PHE A 477 -3.57 5.99 -15.71
C PHE A 477 -2.95 4.86 -16.52
N TYR A 478 -3.65 3.74 -16.73
CA TYR A 478 -3.06 2.55 -17.35
C TYR A 478 -3.59 2.22 -18.74
N ASN A 479 -4.37 3.13 -19.33
CA ASN A 479 -4.75 3.07 -20.73
C ASN A 479 -3.50 3.25 -21.62
N PRO A 480 -3.28 2.40 -22.65
CA PRO A 480 -2.18 2.53 -23.63
C PRO A 480 -1.99 3.94 -24.22
N ILE A 481 -3.07 4.70 -24.41
CA ILE A 481 -3.01 6.07 -24.93
C ILE A 481 -2.40 7.00 -23.88
N VAL A 482 -2.83 6.91 -22.62
CA VAL A 482 -2.39 7.82 -21.55
C VAL A 482 -0.97 7.54 -21.09
N VAL A 483 -0.57 6.25 -21.08
CA VAL A 483 0.73 5.80 -20.56
C VAL A 483 1.90 6.55 -21.20
N LYS A 484 1.82 6.92 -22.49
CA LYS A 484 2.84 7.75 -23.15
C LYS A 484 3.08 9.10 -22.48
N PHE A 485 2.01 9.83 -22.17
CA PHE A 485 2.12 11.11 -21.49
C PHE A 485 2.68 10.94 -20.08
N ILE A 486 2.23 9.90 -19.37
CA ILE A 486 2.74 9.62 -18.03
C ILE A 486 4.22 9.23 -18.08
N ASN A 487 4.67 8.46 -19.07
CA ASN A 487 6.08 8.11 -19.24
C ASN A 487 6.95 9.34 -19.54
N LEU A 488 6.43 10.32 -20.25
CA LEU A 488 7.15 11.56 -20.52
C LEU A 488 7.39 12.37 -19.23
N ILE A 489 6.40 12.44 -18.35
CA ILE A 489 6.50 13.18 -17.08
C ILE A 489 7.16 12.33 -15.98
N TYR A 490 7.02 11.02 -16.06
CA TYR A 490 7.49 10.04 -15.09
C TYR A 490 8.08 8.80 -15.79
N PRO A 491 9.34 8.87 -16.27
CA PRO A 491 9.98 7.77 -17.00
C PRO A 491 10.10 6.47 -16.19
N MET A 492 10.14 6.57 -14.86
CA MET A 492 10.16 5.42 -13.95
C MET A 492 8.82 4.66 -13.89
N MET A 493 7.72 5.21 -14.47
CA MET A 493 6.45 4.48 -14.59
C MET A 493 6.63 3.16 -15.35
N LEU A 494 7.49 3.16 -16.38
CA LEU A 494 7.81 1.97 -17.17
C LEU A 494 8.38 0.84 -16.31
N GLN A 495 9.24 1.18 -15.36
CA GLN A 495 9.93 0.21 -14.50
C GLN A 495 8.99 -0.40 -13.46
N SER A 496 7.87 0.27 -13.17
CA SER A 496 6.89 -0.13 -12.16
C SER A 496 5.85 -1.15 -12.66
N ASN A 497 5.91 -1.57 -13.94
CA ASN A 497 5.14 -2.66 -14.57
C ASN A 497 3.66 -2.78 -14.16
N GLY A 498 2.96 -1.65 -13.93
CA GLY A 498 1.55 -1.70 -13.53
C GLY A 498 1.27 -2.43 -12.21
N ILE A 499 2.24 -2.48 -11.28
CA ILE A 499 2.15 -3.21 -10.01
C ILE A 499 0.85 -2.92 -9.24
N ILE A 500 0.36 -1.68 -9.23
CA ILE A 500 -0.93 -1.34 -8.58
C ILE A 500 -2.11 -2.10 -9.20
N ILE A 501 -2.20 -2.18 -10.53
CA ILE A 501 -3.30 -2.90 -11.18
C ILE A 501 -3.21 -4.39 -10.90
N ILE A 502 -2.01 -4.96 -10.85
CA ILE A 502 -1.82 -6.37 -10.48
C ILE A 502 -2.35 -6.60 -9.05
N ILE A 503 -2.01 -5.71 -8.11
CA ILE A 503 -2.52 -5.78 -6.74
C ILE A 503 -4.04 -5.60 -6.71
N GLN A 504 -4.59 -4.68 -7.50
CA GLN A 504 -6.04 -4.48 -7.62
C GLN A 504 -6.74 -5.75 -8.13
N GLY A 505 -6.17 -6.41 -9.14
CA GLY A 505 -6.65 -7.71 -9.63
C GLY A 505 -6.61 -8.79 -8.54
N ALA A 506 -5.53 -8.85 -7.76
CA ALA A 506 -5.41 -9.78 -6.64
C ALA A 506 -6.45 -9.51 -5.53
N VAL A 507 -6.68 -8.24 -5.16
CA VAL A 507 -7.73 -7.87 -4.20
C VAL A 507 -9.10 -8.21 -4.76
N LEU A 508 -9.36 -7.99 -6.05
CA LEU A 508 -10.62 -8.34 -6.71
C LEU A 508 -10.90 -9.85 -6.63
N LEU A 509 -9.91 -10.70 -6.92
CA LEU A 509 -10.05 -12.16 -6.78
C LEU A 509 -10.44 -12.55 -5.35
N ASN A 510 -9.79 -11.95 -4.35
CA ASN A 510 -10.14 -12.18 -2.95
C ASN A 510 -11.57 -11.72 -2.63
N VAL A 511 -11.96 -10.52 -3.07
CA VAL A 511 -13.30 -9.93 -2.84
C VAL A 511 -14.42 -10.75 -3.51
N ILE A 512 -14.19 -11.32 -4.69
CA ILE A 512 -15.17 -12.15 -5.41
C ILE A 512 -15.62 -13.34 -4.56
N ILE A 513 -14.70 -13.98 -3.83
CA ILE A 513 -15.02 -15.12 -2.95
C ILE A 513 -16.00 -14.69 -1.86
N TYR A 514 -15.71 -13.57 -1.18
CA TYR A 514 -16.59 -13.03 -0.14
C TYR A 514 -17.95 -12.69 -0.72
N TRP A 515 -18.01 -12.10 -1.92
CA TRP A 515 -19.27 -11.79 -2.57
C TRP A 515 -20.09 -13.05 -2.90
N LEU A 516 -19.45 -14.09 -3.45
CA LEU A 516 -20.12 -15.36 -3.77
C LEU A 516 -20.73 -16.02 -2.54
N PHE A 517 -20.00 -16.07 -1.42
CA PHE A 517 -20.47 -16.68 -0.17
C PHE A 517 -21.51 -15.80 0.58
N ASN A 518 -21.41 -14.47 0.49
CA ASN A 518 -22.33 -13.54 1.16
C ASN A 518 -23.60 -13.22 0.35
N ARG A 519 -23.69 -13.63 -0.92
CA ARG A 519 -24.80 -13.32 -1.84
C ARG A 519 -26.19 -13.68 -1.29
N SER A 520 -26.28 -14.65 -0.38
CA SER A 520 -27.53 -15.10 0.23
C SER A 520 -28.07 -14.18 1.33
N GLU A 521 -27.25 -13.34 1.98
CA GLU A 521 -27.66 -12.53 3.14
C GLU A 521 -27.96 -11.06 2.78
N ASP A 522 -27.31 -10.51 1.74
CA ASP A 522 -27.49 -9.10 1.33
C ASP A 522 -28.93 -8.79 0.82
N LYS A 523 -29.76 -9.82 0.54
CA LYS A 523 -31.19 -9.65 0.20
C LYS A 523 -32.07 -9.20 1.38
N LYS A 524 -31.62 -9.34 2.64
CA LYS A 524 -32.50 -9.20 3.82
C LYS A 524 -32.35 -7.89 4.61
N ASN A 525 -31.30 -7.10 4.40
CA ASN A 525 -31.03 -5.96 5.29
C ASN A 525 -30.63 -4.67 4.54
N ILE A 526 -31.64 -3.92 4.06
CA ILE A 526 -31.47 -2.50 3.70
C ILE A 526 -31.73 -1.71 4.99
N SER A 527 -30.68 -1.18 5.61
CA SER A 527 -30.82 -0.30 6.77
C SER A 527 -29.93 0.92 6.60
N GLU A 528 -30.47 2.07 6.98
CA GLU A 528 -29.84 3.39 6.91
C GLU A 528 -28.48 3.41 7.63
N ILE A 529 -27.58 4.26 7.14
CA ILE A 529 -26.21 4.41 7.64
C ILE A 529 -26.26 5.05 9.02
N LYS A 530 -25.93 4.30 10.07
CA LYS A 530 -25.79 4.85 11.43
C LYS A 530 -24.41 5.52 11.57
N ILE A 531 -24.40 6.83 11.76
CA ILE A 531 -23.18 7.59 12.08
C ILE A 531 -22.92 7.46 13.57
N ILE A 532 -21.82 6.82 13.96
CA ILE A 532 -21.37 6.83 15.35
C ILE A 532 -20.78 8.24 15.62
N ARG A 533 -21.50 9.06 16.39
CA ARG A 533 -21.00 10.39 16.82
C ARG A 533 -19.94 10.20 17.91
N ASN A 534 -18.90 11.03 17.89
CA ASN A 534 -17.88 11.08 18.94
C ASN A 534 -18.53 11.27 20.32
N TYR A 535 -18.05 10.49 21.27
CA TYR A 535 -18.14 10.81 22.68
C TYR A 535 -17.06 11.84 23.02
N ASN A 536 -17.42 12.86 23.80
CA ASN A 536 -16.48 13.83 24.36
C ASN A 536 -15.38 13.09 25.15
N TRP A 537 -14.12 13.36 24.84
CA TRP A 537 -12.95 12.81 25.55
C TRP A 537 -12.74 13.45 26.94
N LEU A 538 -13.67 14.29 27.42
CA LEU A 538 -13.57 15.09 28.66
C LEU A 538 -14.76 14.88 29.61
N LYS A 539 -15.28 13.65 29.71
CA LYS A 539 -16.10 13.23 30.86
C LYS A 539 -15.70 11.81 31.26
N ILE A 540 -14.54 11.69 31.89
CA ILE A 540 -14.27 10.69 32.92
C ILE A 540 -13.96 11.50 34.17
#